data_AF-A0ABD1FT91-F1
#
_entry.id   AF-A0ABD1FT91-F1
#
_cell.length_a   1.000
_cell.length_b   1.000
_cell.length_c   1.000
_cell.angle_alpha   90.00
_cell.angle_beta   90.00
_cell.angle_gamma   90.00
#
_symmetry.space_group_name_H-M   'P 1'
#
loop_
_entity.id
_entity.type
_entity.pdbx_description
1 polymer ?
#
loop_
_entity_poly.entity_id
_entity_poly.type
_entity_poly.pdbx_seq_one_letter_code
_entity_poly.pdbx_strand_id
1 'polypeptide(L)'
;MTRPFSLSTTVYIMLEDIFNLFHLQSIIILYFYLKRRRHMRRHHRQLLIRRYSIIDRIPLQVRHMSRLVSVSDVDCLSNLRMDRNTFGRLCILLRDVGGLRNGRFVMLEEQVAIFLGILAHHKKNRIVGFNFLRSGETISHYVHLVLRAILKLHPLLIPKSEPVPNGCTDPRWKHFQGCIGALDETYINVLVSNVDKPRYRTRKGQISTNTLAACDRNMRFLYFLPGWEGSAGGSRVLRDAINREEDGLHVPRGNYFLCDNGYANSEGFLTQYKGVRYHLKEWGVGAQRPQNARELFNLRHTRARNIIERAFAVLKMRWGVLRSATFYPIKIQIRMIMACFLLHNFIRGEMANDPLEQAMDGDSQNIVEEEEHEGEFIDQVEPTSAWNNMCDELANSMWFHVMSASTDDGDLIPECACGKGNMRLFCAGKDATHSGRYFYKCPANAKHPNSFLWCDEYHRDKGWRTPTFVLNQCYQPTKKDEAVDSGKKKGKVFPSHGCGLCGLCHAEIRMNFILALIGLVLLLLLLGIIIGKLM
;
A
#
# COMPACT_ATOMS: atom_id res chain seq x y z
N MET A 1 1.30 -119.16 36.55
CA MET A 1 2.57 -118.49 36.27
C MET A 1 2.31 -117.36 35.27
N THR A 2 2.51 -116.12 35.75
CA THR A 2 2.77 -114.87 35.00
C THR A 2 2.06 -114.67 33.64
N ARG A 3 0.90 -114.00 33.66
CA ARG A 3 0.35 -113.31 32.48
C ARG A 3 1.25 -112.12 32.12
N PRO A 4 1.55 -111.86 30.83
CA PRO A 4 2.36 -110.73 30.42
C PRO A 4 1.58 -109.43 30.64
N PHE A 5 2.21 -108.46 31.27
CA PHE A 5 1.69 -107.09 31.38
C PHE A 5 1.65 -106.47 29.98
N SER A 6 0.49 -106.44 29.34
CA SER A 6 0.24 -105.57 28.20
C SER A 6 0.18 -104.13 28.71
N LEU A 7 1.22 -103.33 28.46
CA LEU A 7 1.10 -101.88 28.60
C LEU A 7 -0.07 -101.43 27.72
N SER A 8 -1.10 -100.88 28.37
CA SER A 8 -2.34 -100.44 27.73
C SER A 8 -2.02 -99.40 26.65
N THR A 9 -2.64 -99.54 25.48
CA THR A 9 -2.64 -98.59 24.35
C THR A 9 -2.82 -97.13 24.82
N THR A 10 -3.52 -96.93 25.94
CA THR A 10 -3.72 -95.63 26.60
C THR A 10 -2.41 -94.95 27.05
N VAL A 11 -1.42 -95.70 27.54
CA VAL A 11 -0.13 -95.13 28.00
C VAL A 11 0.70 -94.62 26.84
N TYR A 12 0.65 -95.32 25.69
CA TYR A 12 1.35 -94.90 24.48
C TYR A 12 0.75 -93.61 23.91
N ILE A 13 -0.58 -93.53 23.82
CA ILE A 13 -1.30 -92.32 23.38
C ILE A 13 -0.99 -91.12 24.31
N MET A 14 -1.00 -91.33 25.63
CA MET A 14 -0.67 -90.28 26.60
C MET A 14 0.77 -89.77 26.46
N LEU A 15 1.74 -90.66 26.20
CA LEU A 15 3.14 -90.27 25.97
C LEU A 15 3.31 -89.53 24.64
N GLU A 16 2.58 -89.94 23.59
CA GLU A 16 2.57 -89.27 22.29
C GLU A 16 1.96 -87.86 22.39
N ASP A 17 0.87 -87.70 23.14
CA ASP A 17 0.24 -86.40 23.41
C ASP A 17 1.15 -85.47 24.22
N ILE A 18 1.85 -85.99 25.23
CA ILE A 18 2.85 -85.22 26.01
C ILE A 18 4.00 -84.78 25.10
N PHE A 19 4.50 -85.67 24.24
CA PHE A 19 5.57 -85.36 23.30
C PHE A 19 5.13 -84.30 22.27
N ASN A 20 3.90 -84.39 21.77
CA ASN A 20 3.28 -83.40 20.88
C ASN A 20 3.11 -82.03 21.58
N LEU A 21 2.74 -82.01 22.86
CA LEU A 21 2.67 -80.79 23.67
C LEU A 21 4.04 -80.13 23.85
N PHE A 22 5.09 -80.90 24.15
CA PHE A 22 6.46 -80.38 24.24
C PHE A 22 6.96 -79.86 22.88
N HIS A 23 6.65 -80.57 21.79
CA HIS A 23 6.96 -80.09 20.45
C HIS A 23 6.24 -78.78 20.12
N LEU A 24 4.95 -78.67 20.41
CA LEU A 24 4.19 -77.44 20.19
C LEU A 24 4.77 -76.29 21.02
N GLN A 25 5.11 -76.52 22.29
CA GLN A 25 5.72 -75.51 23.15
C GLN A 25 7.10 -75.07 22.62
N SER A 26 7.91 -76.00 22.12
CA SER A 26 9.22 -75.70 21.52
C SER A 26 9.09 -74.85 20.24
N ILE A 27 8.09 -75.13 19.40
CA ILE A 27 7.80 -74.39 18.17
C ILE A 27 7.33 -72.97 18.52
N ILE A 28 6.48 -72.81 19.53
CA ILE A 28 5.99 -71.50 20.00
C ILE A 28 7.16 -70.66 20.53
N ILE A 29 8.03 -71.24 21.37
CA ILE A 29 9.22 -70.56 21.90
C ILE A 29 10.15 -70.14 20.76
N LEU A 30 10.40 -71.04 19.79
CA LEU A 30 11.23 -70.74 18.62
C LEU A 30 10.62 -69.62 17.77
N TYR A 31 9.30 -69.61 17.56
CA TYR A 31 8.60 -68.53 16.86
C TYR A 31 8.80 -67.18 17.54
N PHE A 32 8.59 -67.10 18.87
CA PHE A 32 8.79 -65.85 19.62
C PHE A 32 10.26 -65.41 19.62
N TYR A 33 11.21 -66.35 19.75
CA TYR A 33 12.64 -66.07 19.64
C TYR A 33 13.02 -65.50 18.27
N LEU A 34 12.56 -66.12 17.18
CA LEU A 34 12.82 -65.64 15.82
C LEU A 34 12.15 -64.29 15.55
N LYS A 35 10.93 -64.07 16.05
CA LYS A 35 10.22 -62.78 15.98
C LYS A 35 10.98 -61.68 16.72
N ARG A 36 11.45 -61.95 17.95
CA ARG A 36 12.27 -61.03 18.73
C ARG A 36 13.61 -60.75 18.05
N ARG A 37 14.28 -61.77 17.51
CA ARG A 37 15.54 -61.62 16.75
C ARG A 37 15.36 -60.76 15.51
N ARG A 38 14.26 -60.95 14.74
CA ARG A 38 13.92 -60.10 13.59
C ARG A 38 13.62 -58.66 14.02
N HIS A 39 12.88 -58.46 15.11
CA HIS A 39 12.60 -57.13 15.66
C HIS A 39 13.90 -56.40 16.07
N MET A 40 14.77 -57.07 16.83
CA MET A 40 16.06 -56.51 17.27
C MET A 40 16.97 -56.17 16.08
N ARG A 41 17.05 -57.02 15.05
CA ARG A 41 17.81 -56.73 13.82
C ARG A 41 17.26 -55.52 13.08
N ARG A 42 15.93 -55.39 12.95
CA ARG A 42 15.29 -54.21 12.32
C ARG A 42 15.58 -52.94 13.11
N HIS A 43 15.43 -53.01 14.44
CA HIS A 43 15.73 -51.89 15.33
C HIS A 43 17.21 -51.47 15.23
N HIS A 44 18.14 -52.42 15.29
CA HIS A 44 19.58 -52.13 15.15
C HIS A 44 19.92 -51.54 13.77
N ARG A 45 19.36 -52.09 12.69
CA ARG A 45 19.51 -51.53 11.33
C ARG A 45 18.96 -50.10 11.25
N GLN A 46 17.80 -49.83 11.84
CA GLN A 46 17.23 -48.47 11.90
C GLN A 46 18.11 -47.52 12.70
N LEU A 47 18.67 -47.95 13.83
CA LEU A 47 19.60 -47.16 14.62
C LEU A 47 20.89 -46.86 13.85
N LEU A 48 21.45 -47.85 13.14
CA LEU A 48 22.63 -47.65 12.29
C LEU A 48 22.33 -46.68 11.15
N ILE A 49 21.23 -46.86 10.40
CA ILE A 49 20.81 -45.93 9.35
C ILE A 49 20.64 -44.52 9.92
N ARG A 50 20.02 -44.38 11.10
CA ARG A 50 19.87 -43.09 11.78
C ARG A 50 21.22 -42.50 12.18
N ARG A 51 22.13 -43.30 12.72
CA ARG A 51 23.48 -42.86 13.14
C ARG A 51 24.32 -42.40 11.94
N TYR A 52 24.39 -43.20 10.88
CA TYR A 52 25.06 -42.82 9.62
C TYR A 52 24.43 -41.59 9.01
N SER A 53 23.09 -41.51 8.97
CA SER A 53 22.40 -40.32 8.47
C SER A 53 22.74 -39.07 9.28
N ILE A 54 22.95 -39.16 10.59
CA ILE A 54 23.29 -37.99 11.43
C ILE A 54 24.72 -37.50 11.15
N ILE A 55 25.68 -38.41 10.96
CA ILE A 55 27.09 -38.09 10.70
C ILE A 55 27.23 -37.23 9.44
N ASP A 56 26.50 -37.56 8.36
CA ASP A 56 26.57 -36.80 7.11
C ASP A 56 25.61 -35.60 7.11
N ARG A 57 24.44 -35.72 7.77
CA ARG A 57 23.41 -34.68 7.74
C ARG A 57 23.79 -33.43 8.53
N ILE A 58 24.39 -33.56 9.72
CA ILE A 58 24.72 -32.40 10.55
C ILE A 58 25.71 -31.46 9.82
N PRO A 59 26.84 -31.93 9.25
CA PRO A 59 27.74 -31.08 8.49
C PRO A 59 27.06 -30.39 7.31
N LEU A 60 26.16 -31.07 6.60
CA LEU A 60 25.40 -30.48 5.49
C LEU A 60 24.43 -29.39 5.97
N GLN A 61 23.76 -29.59 7.12
CA GLN A 61 22.89 -28.59 7.73
C GLN A 61 23.68 -27.34 8.15
N VAL A 62 24.82 -27.53 8.80
CA VAL A 62 25.72 -26.42 9.20
C VAL A 62 26.22 -25.67 7.96
N ARG A 63 26.65 -26.40 6.92
CA ARG A 63 27.08 -25.79 5.66
C ARG A 63 25.96 -25.01 4.97
N HIS A 64 24.74 -25.55 4.97
CA HIS A 64 23.57 -24.87 4.40
C HIS A 64 23.28 -23.57 5.15
N MET A 65 23.25 -23.61 6.48
CA MET A 65 23.06 -22.42 7.31
C MET A 65 24.17 -21.39 7.10
N SER A 66 25.44 -21.81 7.09
CA SER A 66 26.57 -20.91 6.84
C SER A 66 26.43 -20.18 5.51
N ARG A 67 26.01 -20.87 4.44
CA ARG A 67 25.74 -20.25 3.13
C ARG A 67 24.60 -19.25 3.18
N LEU A 68 23.54 -19.54 3.93
CA LEU A 68 22.38 -18.65 4.03
C LEU A 68 22.68 -17.36 4.82
N VAL A 69 23.39 -17.45 5.94
CA VAL A 69 23.44 -16.35 6.93
C VAL A 69 24.83 -15.92 7.37
N SER A 70 25.89 -16.60 6.96
CA SER A 70 27.26 -16.29 7.44
C SER A 70 28.18 -15.76 6.35
N VAL A 71 28.06 -16.27 5.12
CA VAL A 71 29.05 -16.01 4.06
C VAL A 71 28.83 -14.68 3.35
N SER A 72 27.61 -14.40 2.87
CA SER A 72 27.35 -13.25 2.00
C SER A 72 25.99 -12.60 2.31
N ASP A 73 25.96 -11.28 2.32
CA ASP A 73 24.70 -10.52 2.43
C ASP A 73 23.82 -10.74 1.19
N VAL A 74 24.40 -11.00 0.02
CA VAL A 74 23.64 -11.29 -1.20
C VAL A 74 22.81 -12.57 -1.04
N ASP A 75 23.41 -13.63 -0.48
CA ASP A 75 22.70 -14.88 -0.24
C ASP A 75 21.62 -14.71 0.84
N CYS A 76 21.93 -14.00 1.92
CA CYS A 76 20.99 -13.70 3.00
C CYS A 76 19.80 -12.87 2.50
N LEU A 77 20.05 -11.80 1.74
CA LEU A 77 19.01 -10.96 1.13
C LEU A 77 18.15 -11.75 0.15
N SER A 78 18.78 -12.52 -0.74
CA SER A 78 18.09 -13.30 -1.76
C SER A 78 17.17 -14.35 -1.15
N ASN A 79 17.62 -15.03 -0.09
CA ASN A 79 16.90 -16.15 0.52
C ASN A 79 15.98 -15.76 1.69
N LEU A 80 16.37 -14.77 2.49
CA LEU A 80 15.72 -14.41 3.76
C LEU A 80 15.19 -12.97 3.79
N ARG A 81 15.40 -12.19 2.71
CA ARG A 81 14.90 -10.82 2.50
C ARG A 81 15.49 -9.75 3.42
N MET A 82 16.61 -10.06 4.07
CA MET A 82 17.36 -9.15 4.92
C MET A 82 18.85 -9.47 4.89
N ASP A 83 19.71 -8.50 5.20
CA ASP A 83 21.15 -8.73 5.33
C ASP A 83 21.48 -9.55 6.60
N ARG A 84 22.75 -9.97 6.74
CA ARG A 84 23.17 -10.85 7.84
C ARG A 84 23.09 -10.16 9.21
N ASN A 85 23.37 -8.86 9.28
CA ASN A 85 23.29 -8.11 10.53
C ASN A 85 21.83 -8.02 11.00
N THR A 86 20.93 -7.64 10.12
CA THR A 86 19.49 -7.57 10.36
C THR A 86 18.91 -8.93 10.74
N PHE A 87 19.35 -10.01 10.08
CA PHE A 87 19.00 -11.38 10.46
C PHE A 87 19.47 -11.72 11.89
N GLY A 88 20.71 -11.38 12.24
CA GLY A 88 21.25 -11.58 13.59
C GLY A 88 20.45 -10.82 14.65
N ARG A 89 20.11 -9.56 14.38
CA ARG A 89 19.27 -8.72 15.25
C ARG A 89 17.87 -9.28 15.42
N LEU A 90 17.25 -9.78 14.35
CA LEU A 90 15.96 -10.46 14.44
C LEU A 90 16.05 -11.71 15.34
N CYS A 91 17.12 -12.49 15.22
CA CYS A 91 17.33 -13.68 16.05
C CYS A 91 17.48 -13.32 17.54
N ILE A 92 18.22 -12.25 17.85
CA ILE A 92 18.32 -11.71 19.21
C ILE A 92 16.95 -11.28 19.72
N LEU A 93 16.22 -10.49 18.93
CA LEU A 93 14.92 -9.97 19.31
C LEU A 93 13.88 -11.09 19.56
N LEU A 94 13.89 -12.11 18.71
CA LEU A 94 13.02 -13.28 18.87
C LEU A 94 13.41 -14.13 20.08
N ARG A 95 14.69 -14.16 20.46
CA ARG A 95 15.16 -14.83 21.67
C ARG A 95 14.71 -14.10 22.93
N ASP A 96 14.94 -12.80 22.96
CA ASP A 96 14.85 -12.02 24.19
C ASP A 96 13.40 -11.58 24.47
N VAL A 97 12.69 -11.13 23.44
CA VAL A 97 11.29 -10.66 23.54
C VAL A 97 10.30 -11.73 23.07
N GLY A 98 10.57 -12.35 21.92
CA GLY A 98 9.69 -13.38 21.35
C GLY A 98 9.63 -14.69 22.18
N GLY A 99 10.63 -14.91 23.04
CA GLY A 99 10.77 -16.11 23.87
C GLY A 99 11.15 -17.36 23.07
N LEU A 100 11.70 -17.20 21.86
CA LEU A 100 12.19 -18.30 21.05
C LEU A 100 13.45 -18.90 21.70
N ARG A 101 13.58 -20.23 21.65
CA ARG A 101 14.66 -20.98 22.28
C ARG A 101 15.25 -22.00 21.32
N ASN A 102 16.51 -22.37 21.56
CA ASN A 102 17.13 -23.46 20.83
C ASN A 102 16.35 -24.75 21.06
N GLY A 103 16.01 -25.43 19.96
CA GLY A 103 15.51 -26.78 20.01
C GLY A 103 16.66 -27.77 20.18
N ARG A 104 16.35 -28.99 20.62
CA ARG A 104 17.37 -30.04 20.81
C ARG A 104 18.24 -30.31 19.58
N PHE A 105 17.65 -30.16 18.39
CA PHE A 105 18.31 -30.48 17.12
C PHE A 105 18.26 -29.36 16.09
N VAL A 106 17.57 -28.24 16.38
CA VAL A 106 17.38 -27.11 15.45
C VAL A 106 17.62 -25.83 16.24
N MET A 107 18.72 -25.15 15.91
CA MET A 107 19.10 -23.90 16.57
C MET A 107 18.13 -22.78 16.17
N LEU A 108 18.02 -21.76 17.03
CA LEU A 108 17.11 -20.63 16.83
C LEU A 108 17.26 -20.02 15.43
N GLU A 109 18.49 -19.80 14.98
CA GLU A 109 18.81 -19.21 13.69
C GLU A 109 18.29 -20.09 12.53
N GLU A 110 18.40 -21.42 12.64
CA GLU A 110 17.84 -22.35 11.66
C GLU A 110 16.31 -22.31 11.67
N GLN A 111 15.67 -22.20 12.84
CA GLN A 111 14.21 -22.07 12.95
C GLN A 111 13.73 -20.80 12.23
N VAL A 112 14.39 -19.67 12.46
CA VAL A 112 14.07 -18.38 11.85
C VAL A 112 14.31 -18.44 10.34
N ALA A 113 15.43 -19.00 9.89
CA ALA A 113 15.72 -19.15 8.46
C ALA A 113 14.70 -20.05 7.73
N ILE A 114 14.24 -21.13 8.35
CA ILE A 114 13.15 -21.99 7.83
C ILE A 114 11.89 -21.15 7.58
N PHE A 115 11.49 -20.36 8.58
CA PHE A 115 10.28 -19.55 8.51
C PHE A 115 10.39 -18.44 7.45
N LEU A 116 11.48 -17.66 7.48
CA LEU A 116 11.74 -16.60 6.52
C LEU A 116 11.80 -17.13 5.08
N GLY A 117 12.47 -18.26 4.84
CA GLY A 117 12.53 -18.88 3.51
C GLY A 117 11.15 -19.30 2.97
N ILE A 118 10.22 -19.68 3.86
CA ILE A 118 8.82 -19.94 3.49
C ILE A 118 8.11 -18.65 3.09
N LEU A 119 8.22 -17.59 3.90
CA LEU A 119 7.58 -16.30 3.60
C LEU A 119 8.14 -15.68 2.30
N ALA A 120 9.47 -15.67 2.17
CA ALA A 120 10.21 -15.04 1.08
C ALA A 120 9.86 -15.64 -0.29
N HIS A 121 9.71 -16.97 -0.34
CA HIS A 121 9.64 -17.72 -1.60
C HIS A 121 8.37 -18.55 -1.79
N HIS A 122 7.41 -18.49 -0.85
CA HIS A 122 6.17 -19.28 -0.89
C HIS A 122 6.42 -20.79 -1.07
N LYS A 123 7.46 -21.31 -0.42
CA LYS A 123 7.88 -22.71 -0.61
C LYS A 123 6.98 -23.65 0.19
N LYS A 124 6.63 -24.78 -0.44
CA LYS A 124 5.88 -25.86 0.21
C LYS A 124 6.74 -26.51 1.30
N ASN A 125 6.11 -26.91 2.41
CA ASN A 125 6.77 -27.57 3.54
C ASN A 125 7.75 -28.68 3.09
N ARG A 126 7.33 -29.56 2.17
CA ARG A 126 8.19 -30.65 1.64
C ARG A 126 9.51 -30.17 1.01
N ILE A 127 9.50 -29.03 0.32
CA ILE A 127 10.70 -28.47 -0.34
C ILE A 127 11.64 -27.90 0.71
N VAL A 128 11.10 -27.24 1.73
CA VAL A 128 11.87 -26.69 2.84
C VAL A 128 12.47 -27.83 3.68
N GLY A 129 11.70 -28.88 3.94
CA GLY A 129 12.20 -30.08 4.61
C GLY A 129 13.37 -30.74 3.88
N PHE A 130 13.30 -30.80 2.54
CA PHE A 130 14.43 -31.27 1.72
C PHE A 130 15.65 -30.36 1.87
N ASN A 131 15.49 -29.04 1.71
CA ASN A 131 16.62 -28.08 1.77
C ASN A 131 17.32 -28.05 3.13
N PHE A 132 16.54 -28.08 4.22
CA PHE A 132 17.07 -28.06 5.60
C PHE A 132 17.37 -29.47 6.15
N LEU A 133 17.15 -30.52 5.35
CA LEU A 133 17.30 -31.93 5.75
C LEU A 133 16.49 -32.29 7.03
N ARG A 134 15.28 -31.71 7.14
CA ARG A 134 14.35 -31.89 8.27
C ARG A 134 13.07 -32.60 7.83
N SER A 135 12.40 -33.28 8.78
CA SER A 135 11.07 -33.84 8.50
C SER A 135 10.05 -32.72 8.33
N GLY A 136 8.98 -32.99 7.58
CA GLY A 136 7.91 -31.99 7.40
C GLY A 136 7.20 -31.61 8.70
N GLU A 137 7.13 -32.53 9.66
CA GLU A 137 6.68 -32.27 11.03
C GLU A 137 7.59 -31.24 11.72
N THR A 138 8.91 -31.41 11.62
CA THR A 138 9.89 -30.47 12.19
C THR A 138 9.73 -29.07 11.58
N ILE A 139 9.59 -28.99 10.25
CA ILE A 139 9.34 -27.71 9.56
C ILE A 139 8.04 -27.08 10.05
N SER A 140 6.95 -27.85 10.09
CA SER A 140 5.64 -27.36 10.56
C SER A 140 5.74 -26.84 12.00
N HIS A 141 6.37 -27.60 12.89
CA HIS A 141 6.55 -27.22 14.29
C HIS A 141 7.24 -25.86 14.42
N TYR A 142 8.39 -25.67 13.78
CA TYR A 142 9.15 -24.43 13.90
C TYR A 142 8.51 -23.25 13.16
N VAL A 143 7.80 -23.48 12.06
CA VAL A 143 6.99 -22.43 11.42
C VAL A 143 5.97 -21.84 12.39
N HIS A 144 5.27 -22.69 13.15
CA HIS A 144 4.29 -22.21 14.12
C HIS A 144 4.94 -21.55 15.34
N LEU A 145 6.08 -22.06 15.81
CA LEU A 145 6.81 -21.47 16.93
C LEU A 145 7.35 -20.07 16.58
N VAL A 146 8.04 -19.95 15.44
CA VAL A 146 8.60 -18.66 14.99
C VAL A 146 7.49 -17.67 14.68
N LEU A 147 6.40 -18.11 14.04
CA LEU A 147 5.23 -17.26 13.80
C LEU A 147 4.69 -16.65 15.10
N ARG A 148 4.50 -17.47 16.14
CA ARG A 148 4.05 -16.97 17.46
C ARG A 148 5.06 -16.01 18.09
N ALA A 149 6.35 -16.30 17.98
CA ALA A 149 7.41 -15.44 18.51
C ALA A 149 7.42 -14.07 17.83
N ILE A 150 7.26 -14.01 16.50
CA ILE A 150 7.18 -12.74 15.74
C ILE A 150 5.94 -11.94 16.14
N LEU A 151 4.77 -12.59 16.29
CA LEU A 151 3.55 -11.89 16.67
C LEU A 151 3.63 -11.24 18.06
N LYS A 152 4.44 -11.78 18.97
CA LYS A 152 4.71 -11.14 20.28
C LYS A 152 5.52 -9.86 20.16
N LEU A 153 6.22 -9.65 19.05
CA LEU A 153 6.97 -8.42 18.79
C LEU A 153 6.06 -7.28 18.31
N HIS A 154 4.75 -7.51 18.15
CA HIS A 154 3.81 -6.51 17.65
C HIS A 154 3.93 -5.15 18.35
N PRO A 155 3.91 -5.04 19.69
CA PRO A 155 3.98 -3.73 20.36
C PRO A 155 5.29 -2.98 20.11
N LEU A 156 6.37 -3.70 19.78
CA LEU A 156 7.69 -3.12 19.55
C LEU A 156 7.90 -2.70 18.08
N LEU A 157 7.29 -3.44 17.15
CA LEU A 157 7.51 -3.25 15.71
C LEU A 157 6.44 -2.37 15.04
N ILE A 158 5.47 -1.87 15.80
CA ILE A 158 4.59 -0.78 15.37
C ILE A 158 5.24 0.54 15.78
N PRO A 159 5.66 1.40 14.82
CA PRO A 159 6.24 2.67 15.15
C PRO A 159 5.19 3.65 15.65
N LYS A 160 5.64 4.64 16.42
CA LYS A 160 4.80 5.79 16.79
C LYS A 160 4.49 6.63 15.54
N SER A 161 3.29 7.20 15.52
CA SER A 161 2.83 8.04 14.42
C SER A 161 3.39 9.45 14.55
N GLU A 162 3.94 9.99 13.46
CA GLU A 162 4.46 11.36 13.40
C GLU A 162 3.73 12.16 12.33
N PRO A 163 2.90 13.16 12.70
CA PRO A 163 2.23 14.01 11.73
C PRO A 163 3.23 14.85 10.93
N VAL A 164 2.81 15.26 9.73
CA VAL A 164 3.53 16.27 8.95
C VAL A 164 3.60 17.57 9.75
N PRO A 165 4.81 18.08 10.05
CA PRO A 165 4.99 19.27 10.85
C PRO A 165 4.64 20.54 10.07
N ASN A 166 4.42 21.63 10.80
CA ASN A 166 4.24 22.96 10.23
C ASN A 166 5.52 23.38 9.51
N GLY A 167 5.41 23.83 8.26
CA GLY A 167 6.58 24.25 7.48
C GLY A 167 7.38 23.11 6.85
N CYS A 168 6.84 21.89 6.78
CA CYS A 168 7.41 20.79 6.01
C CYS A 168 7.80 21.24 4.59
N THR A 169 9.02 20.92 4.16
CA THR A 169 9.57 21.33 2.85
C THR A 169 9.40 20.26 1.77
N ASP A 170 9.08 19.03 2.14
CA ASP A 170 8.88 17.92 1.20
C ASP A 170 7.78 18.28 0.18
N PRO A 171 8.09 18.32 -1.12
CA PRO A 171 7.12 18.69 -2.16
C PRO A 171 5.84 17.86 -2.18
N ARG A 172 5.90 16.60 -1.72
CA ARG A 172 4.78 15.67 -1.62
C ARG A 172 3.89 15.97 -0.42
N TRP A 173 4.48 16.36 0.71
CA TRP A 173 3.77 16.45 2.00
C TRP A 173 3.56 17.87 2.53
N LYS A 174 4.27 18.88 2.02
CA LYS A 174 4.24 20.28 2.51
C LYS A 174 2.85 20.93 2.58
N HIS A 175 1.89 20.40 1.85
CA HIS A 175 0.51 20.92 1.82
C HIS A 175 -0.45 20.13 2.72
N PHE A 176 0.02 19.13 3.46
CA PHE A 176 -0.78 18.22 4.27
C PHE A 176 -0.33 18.25 5.74
N GLN A 177 -0.25 19.45 6.34
CA GLN A 177 0.06 19.62 7.75
C GLN A 177 -0.90 18.82 8.65
N GLY A 178 -0.39 18.14 9.67
CA GLY A 178 -1.18 17.26 10.54
C GLY A 178 -1.47 15.87 9.97
N CYS A 179 -1.14 15.62 8.70
CA CYS A 179 -1.29 14.30 8.10
C CYS A 179 -0.29 13.30 8.67
N ILE A 180 -0.75 12.13 9.12
CA ILE A 180 0.11 11.05 9.64
C ILE A 180 0.69 10.21 8.49
N GLY A 181 -0.10 10.00 7.44
CA GLY A 181 0.29 9.18 6.32
C GLY A 181 -0.89 8.84 5.42
N ALA A 182 -0.90 7.62 4.88
CA ALA A 182 -1.96 7.15 4.00
C ALA A 182 -2.57 5.83 4.48
N LEU A 183 -3.85 5.64 4.20
CA LEU A 183 -4.61 4.46 4.57
C LEU A 183 -5.34 3.90 3.35
N ASP A 184 -5.24 2.59 3.17
CA ASP A 184 -5.95 1.87 2.12
C ASP A 184 -6.08 0.37 2.42
N GLU A 185 -6.82 -0.33 1.57
CA GLU A 185 -7.01 -1.78 1.60
C GLU A 185 -6.07 -2.49 0.64
N THR A 186 -5.68 -3.71 1.02
CA THR A 186 -4.98 -4.61 0.13
C THR A 186 -5.57 -6.02 0.18
N TYR A 187 -5.79 -6.60 -0.99
CA TYR A 187 -6.30 -7.97 -1.11
C TYR A 187 -5.16 -8.98 -1.22
N ILE A 188 -5.26 -10.05 -0.43
CA ILE A 188 -4.32 -11.17 -0.41
C ILE A 188 -5.09 -12.45 -0.73
N ASN A 189 -4.64 -13.20 -1.75
CA ASN A 189 -5.35 -14.39 -2.20
C ASN A 189 -5.31 -15.50 -1.14
N VAL A 190 -6.45 -16.15 -0.94
CA VAL A 190 -6.62 -17.19 0.08
C VAL A 190 -7.27 -18.44 -0.49
N LEU A 191 -7.05 -19.57 0.18
CA LEU A 191 -7.80 -20.80 -0.07
C LEU A 191 -8.80 -21.01 1.07
N VAL A 192 -10.08 -21.08 0.71
CA VAL A 192 -11.19 -21.33 1.64
C VAL A 192 -12.09 -22.43 1.09
N SER A 193 -12.95 -22.97 1.96
CA SER A 193 -13.92 -24.01 1.57
C SER A 193 -14.87 -23.48 0.49
N ASN A 194 -15.51 -24.39 -0.26
CA ASN A 194 -16.50 -23.98 -1.27
C ASN A 194 -17.67 -23.19 -0.66
N VAL A 195 -18.03 -23.48 0.59
CA VAL A 195 -19.09 -22.79 1.35
C VAL A 195 -18.67 -21.35 1.67
N ASP A 196 -17.39 -21.10 1.92
CA ASP A 196 -16.88 -19.78 2.30
C ASP A 196 -16.51 -18.90 1.10
N LYS A 197 -16.25 -19.49 -0.07
CA LYS A 197 -15.85 -18.77 -1.29
C LYS A 197 -16.69 -17.52 -1.60
N PRO A 198 -18.04 -17.53 -1.48
CA PRO A 198 -18.84 -16.33 -1.73
C PRO A 198 -18.44 -15.15 -0.84
N ARG A 199 -18.15 -15.38 0.46
CA ARG A 199 -17.74 -14.34 1.40
C ARG A 199 -16.39 -13.74 1.03
N TYR A 200 -15.44 -14.57 0.61
CA TYR A 200 -14.10 -14.12 0.25
C TYR A 200 -13.98 -13.62 -1.21
N ARG A 201 -15.08 -13.58 -1.96
CA ARG A 201 -15.06 -13.14 -3.35
C ARG A 201 -15.05 -11.61 -3.44
N THR A 202 -13.95 -11.08 -3.97
CA THR A 202 -13.81 -9.65 -4.29
C THR A 202 -14.71 -9.25 -5.46
N ARG A 203 -14.90 -7.94 -5.65
CA ARG A 203 -15.60 -7.38 -6.83
C ARG A 203 -14.98 -7.81 -8.17
N LYS A 204 -13.68 -8.14 -8.17
CA LYS A 204 -12.93 -8.64 -9.34
C LYS A 204 -13.01 -10.17 -9.50
N GLY A 205 -13.83 -10.85 -8.69
CA GLY A 205 -14.03 -12.31 -8.76
C GLY A 205 -12.92 -13.15 -8.11
N GLN A 206 -11.87 -12.51 -7.55
CA GLN A 206 -10.79 -13.22 -6.86
C GLN A 206 -11.21 -13.64 -5.45
N ILE A 207 -10.72 -14.79 -5.00
CA ILE A 207 -10.93 -15.29 -3.63
C ILE A 207 -9.77 -14.78 -2.75
N SER A 208 -10.06 -13.79 -1.93
CA SER A 208 -9.04 -13.04 -1.20
C SER A 208 -9.55 -12.63 0.18
N THR A 209 -8.63 -12.46 1.13
CA THR A 209 -8.89 -11.71 2.36
C THR A 209 -8.52 -10.25 2.13
N ASN A 210 -9.32 -9.35 2.69
CA ASN A 210 -9.07 -7.92 2.75
C ASN A 210 -8.20 -7.60 3.97
N THR A 211 -7.25 -6.69 3.80
CA THR A 211 -6.39 -6.17 4.86
C THR A 211 -6.37 -4.66 4.76
N LEU A 212 -6.97 -3.98 5.73
CA LEU A 212 -6.83 -2.53 5.87
C LEU A 212 -5.46 -2.23 6.48
N ALA A 213 -4.74 -1.24 5.99
CA ALA A 213 -3.52 -0.79 6.64
C ALA A 213 -3.32 0.72 6.49
N ALA A 214 -2.63 1.29 7.45
CA ALA A 214 -2.14 2.66 7.44
C ALA A 214 -0.61 2.65 7.48
N CYS A 215 0.03 3.49 6.67
CA CYS A 215 1.48 3.67 6.69
C CYS A 215 1.85 5.13 6.78
N ASP A 216 3.01 5.39 7.37
CA ASP A 216 3.61 6.72 7.41
C ASP A 216 4.27 7.10 6.07
N ARG A 217 4.93 8.25 6.07
CA ARG A 217 5.66 8.83 4.93
C ARG A 217 6.87 7.99 4.51
N ASN A 218 7.37 7.12 5.40
CA ASN A 218 8.55 6.27 5.23
C ASN A 218 8.20 4.81 4.91
N MET A 219 6.94 4.53 4.53
CA MET A 219 6.41 3.20 4.25
C MET A 219 6.48 2.23 5.44
N ARG A 220 6.52 2.74 6.68
CA ARG A 220 6.34 1.92 7.89
C ARG A 220 4.85 1.82 8.19
N PHE A 221 4.36 0.61 8.43
CA PHE A 221 2.96 0.39 8.75
C PHE A 221 2.69 0.75 10.21
N LEU A 222 1.81 1.72 10.42
CA LEU A 222 1.37 2.19 11.74
C LEU A 222 0.22 1.33 12.27
N TYR A 223 -0.57 0.77 11.36
CA TYR A 223 -1.71 -0.08 11.69
C TYR A 223 -1.99 -1.04 10.54
N PHE A 224 -2.45 -2.26 10.86
CA PHE A 224 -2.97 -3.19 9.88
C PHE A 224 -4.00 -4.14 10.49
N LEU A 225 -5.10 -4.37 9.78
CA LEU A 225 -6.19 -5.25 10.17
C LEU A 225 -6.44 -6.29 9.07
N PRO A 226 -5.71 -7.43 9.09
CA PRO A 226 -5.92 -8.51 8.15
C PRO A 226 -7.06 -9.43 8.58
N GLY A 227 -7.64 -10.14 7.61
CA GLY A 227 -8.57 -11.24 7.89
C GLY A 227 -10.03 -10.96 7.56
N TRP A 228 -10.34 -9.74 7.12
CA TRP A 228 -11.66 -9.41 6.60
C TRP A 228 -11.95 -10.19 5.31
N GLU A 229 -13.22 -10.51 5.06
CA GLU A 229 -13.56 -11.24 3.84
C GLU A 229 -13.42 -10.33 2.61
N GLY A 230 -13.00 -10.89 1.47
CA GLY A 230 -12.77 -10.12 0.24
C GLY A 230 -14.00 -9.39 -0.32
N SER A 231 -15.22 -9.76 0.10
CA SER A 231 -16.45 -9.04 -0.25
C SER A 231 -16.73 -7.82 0.64
N ALA A 232 -16.08 -7.70 1.79
CA ALA A 232 -16.20 -6.52 2.65
C ALA A 232 -15.54 -5.32 1.99
N GLY A 233 -16.23 -4.18 1.97
CA GLY A 233 -15.69 -2.94 1.42
C GLY A 233 -15.07 -2.03 2.49
N GLY A 234 -14.08 -1.24 2.06
CA GLY A 234 -13.44 -0.10 2.73
C GLY A 234 -14.10 0.38 4.01
N SER A 235 -15.22 1.06 3.85
CA SER A 235 -15.90 1.73 4.95
C SER A 235 -16.33 0.80 6.09
N ARG A 236 -16.66 -0.47 5.79
CA ARG A 236 -17.03 -1.45 6.81
C ARG A 236 -15.80 -1.89 7.61
N VAL A 237 -14.70 -2.14 6.92
CA VAL A 237 -13.44 -2.57 7.55
C VAL A 237 -12.85 -1.43 8.39
N LEU A 238 -12.91 -0.20 7.89
CA LEU A 238 -12.47 0.99 8.63
C LEU A 238 -13.29 1.22 9.91
N ARG A 239 -14.62 1.08 9.84
CA ARG A 239 -15.48 1.21 11.03
C ARG A 239 -15.14 0.17 12.08
N ASP A 240 -14.90 -1.08 11.68
CA ASP A 240 -14.43 -2.11 12.61
C ASP A 240 -13.08 -1.74 13.21
N ALA A 241 -12.13 -1.28 12.39
CA ALA A 241 -10.80 -0.90 12.86
C ALA A 241 -10.82 0.17 13.97
N ILE A 242 -11.71 1.17 13.87
CA ILE A 242 -11.78 2.28 14.83
C ILE A 242 -12.55 1.88 16.09
N ASN A 243 -13.54 1.00 15.97
CA ASN A 243 -14.37 0.57 17.09
C ASN A 243 -13.73 -0.51 17.98
N ARG A 244 -12.49 -0.92 17.71
CA ARG A 244 -11.76 -1.90 18.51
C ARG A 244 -11.09 -1.21 19.70
N GLU A 245 -11.33 -1.71 20.91
CA GLU A 245 -10.86 -1.09 22.14
C GLU A 245 -9.35 -1.32 22.40
N GLU A 246 -8.85 -2.55 22.23
CA GLU A 246 -7.47 -2.91 22.61
C GLU A 246 -6.45 -2.75 21.47
N ASP A 247 -6.84 -3.07 20.24
CA ASP A 247 -5.98 -3.10 19.06
C ASP A 247 -6.59 -2.31 17.89
N GLY A 248 -7.30 -1.23 18.20
CA GLY A 248 -7.94 -0.37 17.22
C GLY A 248 -7.01 0.62 16.54
N LEU A 249 -7.50 1.18 15.43
CA LEU A 249 -6.88 2.31 14.77
C LEU A 249 -7.24 3.58 15.54
N HIS A 250 -6.29 4.09 16.31
CA HIS A 250 -6.44 5.33 17.06
C HIS A 250 -5.79 6.49 16.30
N VAL A 251 -6.59 7.49 15.93
CA VAL A 251 -6.13 8.70 15.25
C VAL A 251 -6.27 9.87 16.23
N PRO A 252 -5.18 10.55 16.61
CA PRO A 252 -5.25 11.74 17.46
C PRO A 252 -6.10 12.84 16.82
N ARG A 253 -6.87 13.57 17.62
CA ARG A 253 -7.65 14.73 17.17
C ARG A 253 -6.75 15.78 16.54
N GLY A 254 -7.21 16.36 15.43
CA GLY A 254 -6.44 17.30 14.60
C GLY A 254 -5.50 16.62 13.60
N ASN A 255 -5.29 15.30 13.70
CA ASN A 255 -4.48 14.54 12.77
C ASN A 255 -5.36 13.70 11.84
N TYR A 256 -4.80 13.26 10.71
CA TYR A 256 -5.56 12.47 9.73
C TYR A 256 -4.70 11.61 8.81
N PHE A 257 -5.32 10.62 8.18
CA PHE A 257 -4.77 9.85 7.06
C PHE A 257 -5.36 10.33 5.74
N LEU A 258 -4.55 10.26 4.67
CA LEU A 258 -5.03 10.38 3.30
C LEU A 258 -5.65 9.05 2.85
N CYS A 259 -6.91 9.10 2.40
CA CYS A 259 -7.71 7.95 2.01
C CYS A 259 -8.15 8.02 0.56
N ASP A 260 -8.53 6.88 -0.03
CA ASP A 260 -9.10 6.86 -1.37
C ASP A 260 -10.52 7.48 -1.40
N ASN A 261 -11.08 7.66 -2.60
CA ASN A 261 -12.42 8.23 -2.76
C ASN A 261 -13.57 7.26 -2.39
N GLY A 262 -13.25 6.01 -2.06
CA GLY A 262 -14.17 4.99 -1.56
C GLY A 262 -14.54 5.21 -0.09
N TYR A 263 -13.74 5.97 0.67
CA TYR A 263 -14.04 6.36 2.04
C TYR A 263 -14.90 7.62 2.13
N ALA A 264 -15.43 7.86 3.33
CA ALA A 264 -16.11 9.11 3.66
C ALA A 264 -15.08 10.16 4.09
N ASN A 265 -15.25 11.40 3.62
CA ASN A 265 -14.46 12.53 4.12
C ASN A 265 -14.92 12.86 5.54
N SER A 266 -14.10 12.58 6.56
CA SER A 266 -14.51 12.62 7.96
C SER A 266 -13.32 12.91 8.86
N GLU A 267 -13.59 13.12 10.15
CA GLU A 267 -12.51 13.35 11.11
C GLU A 267 -11.51 12.20 11.09
N GLY A 268 -10.22 12.55 10.95
CA GLY A 268 -9.15 11.57 10.87
C GLY A 268 -8.93 10.95 9.50
N PHE A 269 -9.82 11.17 8.52
CA PHE A 269 -9.77 10.53 7.20
C PHE A 269 -10.11 11.54 6.09
N LEU A 270 -9.06 12.12 5.52
CA LEU A 270 -9.16 13.08 4.42
C LEU A 270 -9.27 12.32 3.10
N THR A 271 -10.29 12.65 2.29
CA THR A 271 -10.53 11.98 1.00
C THR A 271 -10.53 12.97 -0.16
N GLN A 272 -10.42 12.43 -1.37
CA GLN A 272 -10.43 13.20 -2.62
C GLN A 272 -11.82 13.72 -2.98
N TYR A 273 -11.87 14.79 -3.78
CA TYR A 273 -13.13 15.23 -4.39
C TYR A 273 -13.67 14.17 -5.35
N LYS A 274 -14.90 13.71 -5.10
CA LYS A 274 -15.62 12.80 -5.99
C LYS A 274 -16.02 13.50 -7.29
N GLY A 275 -15.95 12.78 -8.41
CA GLY A 275 -16.30 13.32 -9.73
C GLY A 275 -15.32 14.35 -10.30
N VAL A 276 -14.15 14.52 -9.67
CA VAL A 276 -13.08 15.41 -10.12
C VAL A 276 -11.88 14.55 -10.52
N ARG A 277 -11.20 14.91 -11.62
CA ARG A 277 -10.04 14.20 -12.17
C ARG A 277 -8.98 13.91 -11.09
N TYR A 278 -8.50 12.66 -11.02
CA TYR A 278 -7.65 12.21 -9.91
C TYR A 278 -6.65 11.10 -10.24
N HIS A 279 -6.74 10.42 -11.40
CA HIS A 279 -5.81 9.34 -11.73
C HIS A 279 -4.46 9.91 -12.21
N LEU A 280 -3.34 9.48 -11.61
CA LEU A 280 -1.99 9.97 -11.98
C LEU A 280 -1.69 9.82 -13.48
N LYS A 281 -2.17 8.74 -14.11
CA LYS A 281 -2.02 8.49 -15.56
C LYS A 281 -2.65 9.57 -16.42
N GLU A 282 -3.70 10.21 -15.92
CA GLU A 282 -4.35 11.28 -16.65
C GLU A 282 -3.40 12.49 -16.73
N TRP A 283 -2.49 12.69 -15.78
CA TRP A 283 -1.59 13.85 -15.67
C TRP A 283 -0.20 13.66 -16.32
N GLY A 284 -0.06 12.71 -17.26
CA GLY A 284 1.21 12.38 -17.93
C GLY A 284 1.70 13.45 -18.92
N VAL A 285 2.80 13.16 -19.63
CA VAL A 285 3.40 14.07 -20.62
C VAL A 285 2.39 14.39 -21.73
N GLY A 286 2.12 15.68 -21.97
CA GLY A 286 1.09 16.16 -22.90
C GLY A 286 -0.30 16.36 -22.30
N ALA A 287 -0.51 15.99 -21.03
CA ALA A 287 -1.77 16.20 -20.33
C ALA A 287 -1.95 17.66 -19.91
N GLN A 288 -3.20 18.13 -19.96
CA GLN A 288 -3.58 19.43 -19.40
C GLN A 288 -3.21 19.48 -17.91
N ARG A 289 -2.56 20.58 -17.49
CA ARG A 289 -2.32 20.92 -16.09
C ARG A 289 -3.65 21.03 -15.33
N PRO A 290 -3.64 20.90 -13.98
CA PRO A 290 -4.85 21.12 -13.19
C PRO A 290 -5.50 22.46 -13.53
N GLN A 291 -6.80 22.45 -13.81
CA GLN A 291 -7.55 23.62 -14.27
C GLN A 291 -8.18 24.41 -13.13
N ASN A 292 -8.30 23.80 -11.96
CA ASN A 292 -8.92 24.40 -10.78
C ASN A 292 -8.33 23.83 -9.48
N ALA A 293 -8.69 24.47 -8.36
CA ALA A 293 -8.25 24.10 -7.02
C ALA A 293 -8.52 22.62 -6.66
N ARG A 294 -9.68 22.08 -7.04
CA ARG A 294 -10.07 20.70 -6.73
C ARG A 294 -9.24 19.68 -7.50
N GLU A 295 -8.97 19.93 -8.78
CA GLU A 295 -8.08 19.09 -9.59
C GLU A 295 -6.64 19.11 -9.05
N LEU A 296 -6.15 20.28 -8.64
CA LEU A 296 -4.81 20.40 -8.06
C LEU A 296 -4.72 19.67 -6.72
N PHE A 297 -5.75 19.80 -5.87
CA PHE A 297 -5.86 19.05 -4.63
C PHE A 297 -5.85 17.55 -4.89
N ASN A 298 -6.72 17.05 -5.78
CA ASN A 298 -6.77 15.62 -6.12
C ASN A 298 -5.44 15.12 -6.67
N LEU A 299 -4.76 15.88 -7.54
CA LEU A 299 -3.43 15.53 -8.03
C LEU A 299 -2.42 15.38 -6.89
N ARG A 300 -2.31 16.38 -6.01
CA ARG A 300 -1.37 16.36 -4.87
C ARG A 300 -1.72 15.27 -3.88
N HIS A 301 -3.00 15.10 -3.57
CA HIS A 301 -3.51 14.05 -2.71
C HIS A 301 -3.20 12.67 -3.27
N THR A 302 -3.46 12.41 -4.56
CA THR A 302 -3.13 11.11 -5.17
C THR A 302 -1.62 10.85 -5.11
N ARG A 303 -0.79 11.87 -5.35
CA ARG A 303 0.68 11.74 -5.26
C ARG A 303 1.16 11.40 -3.84
N ALA A 304 0.63 12.05 -2.82
CA ALA A 304 0.97 11.77 -1.43
C ALA A 304 0.44 10.40 -0.98
N ARG A 305 -0.84 10.12 -1.25
CA ARG A 305 -1.51 8.85 -0.92
C ARG A 305 -0.81 7.64 -1.56
N ASN A 306 -0.17 7.80 -2.73
CA ASN A 306 0.55 6.71 -3.41
C ASN A 306 1.59 5.98 -2.52
N ILE A 307 2.03 6.59 -1.41
CA ILE A 307 2.93 5.95 -0.45
C ILE A 307 2.39 4.61 0.08
N ILE A 308 1.08 4.47 0.34
CA ILE A 308 0.49 3.21 0.86
C ILE A 308 0.52 2.10 -0.21
N GLU A 309 0.27 2.47 -1.47
CA GLU A 309 0.36 1.55 -2.61
C GLU A 309 1.80 1.06 -2.81
N ARG A 310 2.78 1.97 -2.64
CA ARG A 310 4.21 1.63 -2.67
C ARG A 310 4.58 0.70 -1.52
N ALA A 311 4.13 1.00 -0.30
CA ALA A 311 4.36 0.14 0.87
C ALA A 311 3.80 -1.27 0.65
N PHE A 312 2.57 -1.40 0.13
CA PHE A 312 1.99 -2.70 -0.22
C PHE A 312 2.75 -3.42 -1.33
N ALA A 313 3.23 -2.70 -2.34
CA ALA A 313 4.03 -3.28 -3.40
C ALA A 313 5.35 -3.85 -2.85
N VAL A 314 6.11 -3.09 -2.06
CA VAL A 314 7.34 -3.57 -1.39
C VAL A 314 7.03 -4.80 -0.54
N LEU A 315 5.98 -4.74 0.29
CA LEU A 315 5.56 -5.85 1.15
C LEU A 315 5.30 -7.14 0.35
N LYS A 316 4.55 -7.06 -0.75
CA LYS A 316 4.23 -8.21 -1.61
C LYS A 316 5.40 -8.67 -2.48
N MET A 317 6.29 -7.76 -2.89
CA MET A 317 7.53 -8.12 -3.60
C MET A 317 8.48 -8.90 -2.69
N ARG A 318 8.62 -8.44 -1.44
CA ARG A 318 9.47 -9.06 -0.42
C ARG A 318 8.96 -10.43 -0.02
N TRP A 319 7.68 -10.53 0.30
CA TRP A 319 7.08 -11.75 0.85
C TRP A 319 6.26 -12.48 -0.22
N GLY A 320 6.91 -13.43 -0.88
CA GLY A 320 6.28 -14.26 -1.91
C GLY A 320 4.99 -14.94 -1.47
N VAL A 321 4.85 -15.24 -0.17
CA VAL A 321 3.66 -15.86 0.42
C VAL A 321 2.38 -15.03 0.26
N LEU A 322 2.50 -13.71 0.07
CA LEU A 322 1.36 -12.81 -0.09
C LEU A 322 0.85 -12.71 -1.53
N ARG A 323 1.62 -13.20 -2.51
CA ARG A 323 1.31 -13.00 -3.95
C ARG A 323 0.36 -14.04 -4.52
N SER A 324 0.18 -15.18 -3.85
CA SER A 324 -0.66 -16.26 -4.35
C SER A 324 -1.33 -17.00 -3.20
N ALA A 325 -2.42 -17.71 -3.48
CA ALA A 325 -3.13 -18.48 -2.47
C ALA A 325 -2.19 -19.48 -1.80
N THR A 326 -2.22 -19.50 -0.47
CA THR A 326 -1.45 -20.45 0.33
C THR A 326 -2.24 -21.72 0.57
N PHE A 327 -1.55 -22.79 0.95
CA PHE A 327 -2.16 -24.05 1.41
C PHE A 327 -2.40 -24.05 2.93
N TYR A 328 -2.17 -22.92 3.61
CA TYR A 328 -2.40 -22.82 5.04
C TYR A 328 -3.88 -22.57 5.33
N PRO A 329 -4.42 -23.10 6.43
CA PRO A 329 -5.73 -22.69 6.93
C PRO A 329 -5.80 -21.17 7.08
N ILE A 330 -6.95 -20.57 6.76
CA ILE A 330 -7.13 -19.11 6.73
C ILE A 330 -6.64 -18.41 8.00
N LYS A 331 -6.88 -19.00 9.19
CA LYS A 331 -6.41 -18.48 10.48
C LYS A 331 -4.89 -18.38 10.58
N ILE A 332 -4.17 -19.36 10.03
CA ILE A 332 -2.70 -19.35 9.99
C ILE A 332 -2.22 -18.36 8.93
N GLN A 333 -2.86 -18.33 7.76
CA GLN A 333 -2.51 -17.36 6.72
C GLN A 333 -2.65 -15.92 7.21
N ILE A 334 -3.72 -15.57 7.94
CA ILE A 334 -3.90 -14.24 8.55
C ILE A 334 -2.74 -13.88 9.48
N ARG A 335 -2.34 -14.82 10.34
CA ARG A 335 -1.17 -14.63 11.22
C ARG A 335 0.13 -14.45 10.45
N MET A 336 0.31 -15.19 9.36
CA MET A 336 1.47 -15.02 8.48
C MET A 336 1.46 -13.65 7.79
N ILE A 337 0.28 -13.13 7.41
CA ILE A 337 0.13 -11.78 6.90
C ILE A 337 0.59 -10.77 7.96
N MET A 338 0.10 -10.85 9.19
CA MET A 338 0.56 -10.00 10.30
C MET A 338 2.08 -10.07 10.48
N ALA A 339 2.67 -11.27 10.48
CA ALA A 339 4.11 -11.44 10.58
C ALA A 339 4.87 -10.75 9.43
N CYS A 340 4.35 -10.78 8.21
CA CYS A 340 4.94 -10.06 7.08
C CYS A 340 4.94 -8.54 7.27
N PHE A 341 3.87 -7.96 7.81
CA PHE A 341 3.80 -6.53 8.13
C PHE A 341 4.81 -6.16 9.23
N LEU A 342 4.88 -6.94 10.31
CA LEU A 342 5.83 -6.73 11.41
C LEU A 342 7.28 -6.84 10.93
N LEU A 343 7.59 -7.89 10.14
CA LEU A 343 8.92 -8.07 9.58
C LEU A 343 9.28 -6.97 8.57
N HIS A 344 8.31 -6.44 7.83
CA HIS A 344 8.54 -5.28 6.96
C HIS A 344 8.98 -4.08 7.80
N ASN A 345 8.25 -3.73 8.86
CA ASN A 345 8.64 -2.62 9.74
C ASN A 345 10.01 -2.84 10.39
N PHE A 346 10.29 -4.06 10.87
CA PHE A 346 11.60 -4.41 11.41
C PHE A 346 12.73 -4.18 10.40
N ILE A 347 12.56 -4.66 9.16
CA ILE A 347 13.55 -4.46 8.09
C ILE A 347 13.70 -2.97 7.77
N ARG A 348 12.59 -2.21 7.70
CA ARG A 348 12.62 -0.75 7.49
C ARG A 348 13.44 -0.02 8.55
N GLY A 349 13.38 -0.47 9.80
CA GLY A 349 14.13 0.14 10.91
C GLY A 349 15.61 -0.23 10.93
N GLU A 350 15.98 -1.42 10.47
CA GLU A 350 17.35 -1.94 10.59
C GLU A 350 18.19 -1.79 9.31
N MET A 351 17.57 -1.92 8.12
CA MET A 351 18.26 -1.87 6.84
C MET A 351 18.23 -0.46 6.25
N ALA A 352 19.30 0.30 6.44
CA ALA A 352 19.46 1.62 5.85
C ALA A 352 19.43 1.60 4.31
N ASN A 353 19.92 0.51 3.68
CA ASN A 353 19.96 0.34 2.23
C ASN A 353 19.21 -0.94 1.84
N ASP A 354 17.94 -0.80 1.47
CA ASP A 354 17.15 -1.92 0.97
C ASP A 354 17.08 -1.93 -0.56
N PRO A 355 17.64 -2.95 -1.24
CA PRO A 355 17.60 -3.05 -2.70
C PRO A 355 16.19 -3.09 -3.30
N LEU A 356 15.21 -3.66 -2.59
CA LEU A 356 13.82 -3.73 -3.07
C LEU A 356 13.16 -2.36 -3.10
N GLU A 357 13.55 -1.48 -2.18
CA GLU A 357 13.04 -0.12 -2.13
C GLU A 357 13.78 0.78 -3.10
N GLN A 358 15.11 0.67 -3.19
CA GLN A 358 15.88 1.43 -4.17
C GLN A 358 15.41 1.18 -5.60
N ALA A 359 14.99 -0.05 -5.92
CA ALA A 359 14.38 -0.38 -7.21
C ALA A 359 13.03 0.34 -7.45
N MET A 360 12.37 0.81 -6.39
CA MET A 360 11.12 1.56 -6.42
C MET A 360 11.33 3.09 -6.23
N ASP A 361 12.47 3.51 -5.71
CA ASP A 361 12.75 4.84 -5.14
C ASP A 361 13.73 5.64 -5.99
N GLY A 362 13.68 5.50 -7.32
CA GLY A 362 14.36 6.38 -8.28
C GLY A 362 13.94 7.86 -8.24
N ASP A 363 13.38 8.35 -7.13
CA ASP A 363 13.20 9.77 -6.87
C ASP A 363 13.11 10.09 -5.36
N SER A 364 14.25 10.57 -4.85
CA SER A 364 14.46 11.50 -3.72
C SER A 364 14.34 11.01 -2.26
N GLN A 365 15.41 11.33 -1.52
CA GLN A 365 15.76 10.95 -0.15
C GLN A 365 15.49 12.04 0.92
N ASN A 366 15.41 11.55 2.17
CA ASN A 366 15.75 12.12 3.50
C ASN A 366 14.83 13.17 4.18
N ILE A 367 14.56 12.95 5.50
CA ILE A 367 14.91 13.82 6.65
C ILE A 367 14.51 13.18 8.02
N VAL A 368 15.17 13.72 9.06
CA VAL A 368 15.39 13.41 10.49
C VAL A 368 14.23 13.76 11.47
N GLU A 369 14.42 13.26 12.70
CA GLU A 369 13.71 13.10 14.01
C GLU A 369 12.77 14.17 14.66
N GLU A 370 11.88 13.61 15.50
CA GLU A 370 11.22 14.02 16.80
C GLU A 370 10.14 15.13 16.91
N GLU A 371 8.94 14.77 17.46
CA GLU A 371 8.41 15.12 18.81
C GLU A 371 6.96 14.58 19.03
N GLU A 372 6.64 14.12 20.24
CA GLU A 372 5.37 13.48 20.64
C GLU A 372 4.32 14.49 21.17
N HIS A 373 3.08 14.36 20.70
CA HIS A 373 1.90 15.01 21.29
C HIS A 373 0.87 13.95 21.68
N GLU A 374 0.57 13.84 22.98
CA GLU A 374 -0.59 13.09 23.48
C GLU A 374 -1.87 13.92 23.26
N GLY A 375 -2.87 13.31 22.61
CA GLY A 375 -4.16 13.93 22.33
C GLY A 375 -5.27 12.88 22.32
N GLU A 376 -6.50 13.34 22.57
CA GLU A 376 -7.74 12.54 22.48
C GLU A 376 -7.87 11.87 21.11
N PHE A 377 -8.42 10.65 21.05
CA PHE A 377 -8.56 9.86 19.81
C PHE A 377 -9.97 9.98 19.19
N ILE A 378 -10.07 9.78 17.89
CA ILE A 378 -11.33 9.80 17.12
C ILE A 378 -12.11 8.49 17.31
N ASP A 379 -13.39 8.61 17.63
CA ASP A 379 -14.32 7.51 17.97
C ASP A 379 -15.46 7.31 16.95
N GLN A 380 -15.65 8.21 15.98
CA GLN A 380 -16.69 8.10 14.94
C GLN A 380 -16.23 8.59 13.55
N VAL A 381 -16.69 7.90 12.49
CA VAL A 381 -16.42 8.23 11.07
C VAL A 381 -17.73 8.63 10.39
N GLU A 382 -18.08 9.90 10.48
CA GLU A 382 -19.22 10.48 9.77
C GLU A 382 -18.79 11.67 8.89
N PRO A 383 -19.39 11.84 7.70
CA PRO A 383 -19.12 13.01 6.89
C PRO A 383 -19.53 14.29 7.61
N THR A 384 -18.58 15.20 7.82
CA THR A 384 -18.85 16.47 8.48
C THR A 384 -18.61 17.64 7.52
N SER A 385 -19.44 18.69 7.64
CA SER A 385 -19.25 19.94 6.90
C SER A 385 -17.87 20.57 7.20
N ALA A 386 -17.39 20.42 8.43
CA ALA A 386 -16.07 20.88 8.86
C ALA A 386 -14.93 20.31 8.00
N TRP A 387 -14.91 18.99 7.76
CA TRP A 387 -13.86 18.35 6.96
C TRP A 387 -13.99 18.63 5.46
N ASN A 388 -15.22 18.84 4.98
CA ASN A 388 -15.42 19.32 3.60
C ASN A 388 -14.90 20.76 3.44
N ASN A 389 -15.10 21.63 4.43
CA ASN A 389 -14.56 22.98 4.45
C ASN A 389 -13.04 22.98 4.54
N MET A 390 -12.45 22.12 5.38
CA MET A 390 -11.00 21.92 5.46
C MET A 390 -10.41 21.48 4.11
N CYS A 391 -11.07 20.55 3.40
CA CYS A 391 -10.68 20.18 2.03
C CYS A 391 -10.68 21.41 1.09
N ASP A 392 -11.76 22.20 1.11
CA ASP A 392 -11.90 23.38 0.26
C ASP A 392 -10.86 24.46 0.60
N GLU A 393 -10.54 24.67 1.88
CA GLU A 393 -9.49 25.58 2.33
C GLU A 393 -8.10 25.13 1.86
N LEU A 394 -7.78 23.83 2.02
CA LEU A 394 -6.52 23.24 1.53
C LEU A 394 -6.41 23.39 0.01
N ALA A 395 -7.46 23.04 -0.73
CA ALA A 395 -7.48 23.12 -2.18
C ALA A 395 -7.25 24.57 -2.68
N ASN A 396 -7.94 25.54 -2.06
CA ASN A 396 -7.81 26.94 -2.42
C ASN A 396 -6.42 27.50 -2.05
N SER A 397 -5.88 27.14 -0.88
CA SER A 397 -4.52 27.51 -0.49
C SER A 397 -3.47 26.96 -1.46
N MET A 398 -3.58 25.66 -1.80
CA MET A 398 -2.72 25.00 -2.78
C MET A 398 -2.75 25.71 -4.13
N TRP A 399 -3.93 26.12 -4.60
CA TRP A 399 -4.14 26.83 -5.85
C TRP A 399 -3.54 28.23 -5.81
N PHE A 400 -3.79 28.99 -4.75
CA PHE A 400 -3.23 30.32 -4.55
C PHE A 400 -1.71 30.33 -4.65
N HIS A 401 -1.04 29.41 -3.95
CA HIS A 401 0.42 29.29 -3.99
C HIS A 401 0.97 29.01 -5.39
N VAL A 402 0.25 28.24 -6.23
CA VAL A 402 0.67 27.99 -7.62
C VAL A 402 0.48 29.23 -8.47
N MET A 403 -0.66 29.92 -8.32
CA MET A 403 -0.96 31.15 -9.08
C MET A 403 -0.02 32.30 -8.71
N SER A 404 0.35 32.44 -7.44
CA SER A 404 1.30 33.46 -6.98
C SER A 404 2.75 33.16 -7.40
N ALA A 405 3.09 31.89 -7.63
CA ALA A 405 4.44 31.48 -8.04
C ALA A 405 4.62 31.42 -9.57
N SER A 406 3.53 31.36 -10.34
CA SER A 406 3.56 31.57 -11.78
C SER A 406 3.65 33.07 -12.07
N THR A 407 4.85 33.51 -12.44
CA THR A 407 5.26 34.90 -12.73
C THR A 407 4.53 35.60 -13.89
N ASP A 408 3.38 35.08 -14.37
CA ASP A 408 2.57 35.74 -15.41
C ASP A 408 1.29 36.40 -14.86
N ASP A 409 0.74 35.91 -13.74
CA ASP A 409 -0.52 36.42 -13.15
C ASP A 409 -0.31 37.01 -11.73
N GLY A 410 0.87 36.82 -11.11
CA GLY A 410 1.19 37.34 -9.77
C GLY A 410 1.23 38.86 -9.70
N ASP A 411 1.71 39.51 -10.75
CA ASP A 411 1.75 40.98 -10.90
C ASP A 411 0.35 41.61 -11.03
N LEU A 412 -0.66 40.78 -11.33
CA LEU A 412 -2.05 41.19 -11.48
C LEU A 412 -2.81 41.20 -10.14
N ILE A 413 -2.22 40.65 -9.07
CA ILE A 413 -2.84 40.68 -7.73
C ILE A 413 -2.58 42.06 -7.10
N PRO A 414 -3.61 42.80 -6.69
CA PRO A 414 -3.42 44.13 -6.11
C PRO A 414 -2.65 44.05 -4.77
N GLU A 415 -1.76 45.01 -4.56
CA GLU A 415 -1.26 45.32 -3.22
C GLU A 415 -2.40 45.83 -2.33
N CYS A 416 -2.41 45.35 -1.10
CA CYS A 416 -3.42 45.77 -0.13
C CYS A 416 -3.09 47.18 0.40
N ALA A 417 -4.10 48.05 0.44
CA ALA A 417 -3.97 49.42 0.93
C ALA A 417 -3.47 49.54 2.40
N CYS A 418 -3.46 48.45 3.17
CA CYS A 418 -2.90 48.42 4.53
C CYS A 418 -1.36 48.26 4.57
N GLY A 419 -0.69 48.12 3.42
CA GLY A 419 0.76 47.96 3.33
C GLY A 419 1.29 46.61 3.81
N LYS A 420 0.42 45.61 3.99
CA LYS A 420 0.79 44.24 4.43
C LYS A 420 1.08 43.29 3.25
N GLY A 421 1.34 43.84 2.07
CA GLY A 421 1.63 43.11 0.84
C GLY A 421 0.40 42.81 -0.02
N ASN A 422 0.55 41.89 -0.96
CA ASN A 422 -0.49 41.52 -1.93
C ASN A 422 -1.76 40.97 -1.24
N MET A 423 -2.92 41.29 -1.82
CA MET A 423 -4.19 40.76 -1.36
C MET A 423 -4.29 39.24 -1.61
N ARG A 424 -5.04 38.55 -0.77
CA ARG A 424 -5.27 37.10 -0.86
C ARG A 424 -6.46 36.80 -1.75
N LEU A 425 -6.32 35.90 -2.72
CA LEU A 425 -7.39 35.46 -3.60
C LEU A 425 -8.23 34.35 -2.93
N PHE A 426 -9.55 34.46 -3.06
CA PHE A 426 -10.52 33.50 -2.56
C PHE A 426 -11.58 33.24 -3.63
N CYS A 427 -12.26 32.10 -3.51
CA CYS A 427 -13.45 31.78 -4.29
C CYS A 427 -14.64 31.70 -3.34
N ALA A 428 -15.75 32.33 -3.68
CA ALA A 428 -16.96 32.32 -2.87
C ALA A 428 -17.54 30.89 -2.78
N GLY A 429 -17.80 30.45 -1.55
CA GLY A 429 -18.34 29.12 -1.26
C GLY A 429 -19.74 28.90 -1.83
N LYS A 430 -20.20 27.64 -1.85
CA LYS A 430 -21.47 27.24 -2.47
C LYS A 430 -22.71 27.94 -1.88
N ASP A 431 -22.65 28.30 -0.61
CA ASP A 431 -23.76 28.94 0.10
C ASP A 431 -23.72 30.48 0.00
N ALA A 432 -22.71 31.04 -0.67
CA ALA A 432 -22.60 32.48 -0.86
C ALA A 432 -23.45 32.95 -2.05
N THR A 433 -23.98 34.18 -1.96
CA THR A 433 -24.80 34.82 -3.00
C THR A 433 -24.11 34.84 -4.38
N HIS A 434 -22.78 34.92 -4.40
CA HIS A 434 -21.96 34.85 -5.62
C HIS A 434 -21.09 33.59 -5.65
N SER A 435 -21.66 32.42 -5.32
CA SER A 435 -20.95 31.13 -5.32
C SER A 435 -20.14 30.92 -6.60
N GLY A 436 -18.86 30.53 -6.43
CA GLY A 436 -17.94 30.29 -7.54
C GLY A 436 -17.30 31.55 -8.14
N ARG A 437 -17.59 32.74 -7.61
CA ARG A 437 -16.97 34.01 -7.99
C ARG A 437 -15.68 34.25 -7.19
N TYR A 438 -14.63 34.72 -7.85
CA TYR A 438 -13.35 35.01 -7.20
C TYR A 438 -13.27 36.44 -6.65
N PHE A 439 -12.69 36.60 -5.47
CA PHE A 439 -12.45 37.89 -4.82
C PHE A 439 -11.08 37.97 -4.13
N TYR A 440 -10.52 39.16 -4.05
CA TYR A 440 -9.36 39.48 -3.22
C TYR A 440 -9.81 39.93 -1.83
N LYS A 441 -9.04 39.57 -0.80
CA LYS A 441 -9.24 40.02 0.58
C LYS A 441 -7.93 40.46 1.23
N CYS A 442 -8.00 41.38 2.18
CA CYS A 442 -6.87 41.84 2.96
C CYS A 442 -6.11 40.66 3.60
N PRO A 443 -4.77 40.59 3.47
CA PRO A 443 -3.98 39.49 4.03
C PRO A 443 -4.01 39.46 5.57
N ALA A 444 -4.24 40.61 6.21
CA ALA A 444 -4.39 40.74 7.66
C ALA A 444 -5.86 40.60 8.13
N ASN A 445 -6.80 40.31 7.23
CA ASN A 445 -8.24 40.23 7.53
C ASN A 445 -8.83 41.51 8.17
N ALA A 446 -8.12 42.64 8.09
CA ALA A 446 -8.54 43.92 8.65
C ALA A 446 -9.64 44.57 7.79
N LYS A 447 -10.61 45.23 8.44
CA LYS A 447 -11.67 45.97 7.74
C LYS A 447 -11.18 47.38 7.41
N HIS A 448 -10.97 47.64 6.13
CA HIS A 448 -10.62 48.96 5.59
C HIS A 448 -11.15 49.12 4.16
N PRO A 449 -11.17 50.34 3.59
CA PRO A 449 -11.49 50.53 2.17
C PRO A 449 -10.59 49.65 1.29
N ASN A 450 -11.16 48.96 0.31
CA ASN A 450 -10.45 47.97 -0.54
C ASN A 450 -9.83 46.78 0.23
N SER A 451 -10.34 46.45 1.43
CA SER A 451 -10.01 45.19 2.10
C SER A 451 -10.68 43.97 1.45
N PHE A 452 -11.58 44.20 0.48
CA PHE A 452 -12.25 43.21 -0.33
C PHE A 452 -12.45 43.78 -1.75
N LEU A 453 -12.20 42.98 -2.79
CA LEU A 453 -12.41 43.35 -4.19
C LEU A 453 -12.87 42.13 -5.00
N TRP A 454 -13.90 42.23 -5.83
CA TRP A 454 -14.22 41.18 -6.79
C TRP A 454 -13.16 41.17 -7.90
N CYS A 455 -12.62 39.99 -8.23
CA CYS A 455 -11.48 39.89 -9.15
C CYS A 455 -11.86 40.33 -10.56
N ASP A 456 -13.04 39.95 -11.02
CA ASP A 456 -13.56 40.30 -12.35
C ASP A 456 -13.90 41.78 -12.49
N GLU A 457 -14.43 42.42 -11.45
CA GLU A 457 -14.65 43.87 -11.42
C GLU A 457 -13.32 44.61 -11.42
N TYR A 458 -12.40 44.24 -10.52
CA TYR A 458 -11.09 44.88 -10.40
C TYR A 458 -10.29 44.85 -11.72
N HIS A 459 -10.24 43.70 -12.38
CA HIS A 459 -9.50 43.54 -13.63
C HIS A 459 -10.17 44.23 -14.83
N ARG A 460 -11.51 44.26 -14.84
CA ARG A 460 -12.30 45.01 -15.83
C ARG A 460 -12.07 46.51 -15.71
N ASP A 461 -12.15 47.06 -14.50
CA ASP A 461 -12.02 48.49 -14.24
C ASP A 461 -10.61 49.01 -14.51
N LYS A 462 -9.59 48.16 -14.34
CA LYS A 462 -8.19 48.51 -14.61
C LYS A 462 -7.79 48.35 -16.07
N GLY A 463 -8.63 47.75 -16.91
CA GLY A 463 -8.30 47.46 -18.32
C GLY A 463 -7.11 46.51 -18.45
N TRP A 464 -6.84 45.71 -17.42
CA TRP A 464 -5.74 44.76 -17.39
C TRP A 464 -6.11 43.47 -18.10
N ARG A 465 -5.10 42.65 -18.42
CA ARG A 465 -5.33 41.29 -18.89
C ARG A 465 -6.15 40.55 -17.84
N THR A 466 -7.33 40.05 -18.21
CA THR A 466 -8.17 39.26 -17.31
C THR A 466 -7.41 37.99 -16.90
N PRO A 467 -7.14 37.78 -15.61
CA PRO A 467 -6.41 36.60 -15.16
C PRO A 467 -7.17 35.31 -15.48
N THR A 468 -6.42 34.23 -15.68
CA THR A 468 -6.98 32.94 -16.11
C THR A 468 -8.04 32.42 -15.14
N PHE A 469 -7.90 32.68 -13.83
CA PHE A 469 -8.89 32.27 -12.82
C PHE A 469 -10.21 33.04 -12.89
N VAL A 470 -10.19 34.29 -13.35
CA VAL A 470 -11.42 35.07 -13.61
C VAL A 470 -12.14 34.51 -14.84
N LEU A 471 -11.39 34.12 -15.88
CA LEU A 471 -11.98 33.50 -17.08
C LEU A 471 -12.58 32.12 -16.78
N ASN A 472 -11.98 31.37 -15.85
CA ASN A 472 -12.42 30.03 -15.46
C ASN A 472 -13.44 30.02 -14.31
N GLN A 473 -13.95 31.18 -13.88
CA GLN A 473 -14.94 31.24 -12.81
C GLN A 473 -16.29 30.66 -13.29
N CYS A 474 -16.91 29.83 -12.46
CA CYS A 474 -18.21 29.24 -12.79
C CYS A 474 -19.37 30.23 -12.63
N TYR A 475 -19.15 31.34 -11.92
CA TYR A 475 -20.12 32.41 -11.75
C TYR A 475 -20.32 33.18 -13.07
N GLN A 476 -21.58 33.23 -13.53
CA GLN A 476 -21.99 34.02 -14.69
C GLN A 476 -22.90 35.15 -14.19
N PRO A 477 -22.51 36.43 -14.32
CA PRO A 477 -23.33 37.54 -13.85
C PRO A 477 -24.66 37.54 -14.58
N THR A 478 -25.77 37.56 -13.83
CA THR A 478 -27.08 37.78 -14.44
C THR A 478 -27.23 39.29 -14.70
N LYS A 479 -27.90 39.68 -15.80
CA LYS A 479 -28.09 41.10 -16.20
C LYS A 479 -28.65 42.04 -15.11
N LYS A 480 -29.07 41.54 -13.96
CA LYS A 480 -29.55 42.33 -12.81
C LYS A 480 -28.42 42.92 -11.95
N ASP A 481 -27.20 42.40 -12.03
CA ASP A 481 -26.10 42.82 -11.16
C ASP A 481 -25.33 44.06 -11.69
N GLU A 482 -25.54 44.45 -12.96
CA GLU A 482 -24.85 45.60 -13.59
C GLU A 482 -25.52 46.97 -13.33
N ALA A 483 -26.68 47.00 -12.66
CA ALA A 483 -27.48 48.22 -12.52
C ALA A 483 -27.34 48.95 -11.18
N VAL A 484 -26.43 48.52 -10.30
CA VAL A 484 -26.31 49.08 -8.93
C VAL A 484 -24.87 49.46 -8.60
N ASP A 485 -24.20 50.25 -9.45
CA ASP A 485 -23.31 51.28 -8.93
C ASP A 485 -22.94 52.32 -10.00
N SER A 486 -22.69 53.56 -9.57
CA SER A 486 -22.26 54.73 -10.37
C SER A 486 -23.35 55.61 -11.03
N GLY A 487 -24.18 56.24 -10.21
CA GLY A 487 -24.78 57.53 -10.56
C GLY A 487 -23.77 58.69 -10.40
N LYS A 488 -23.40 59.37 -11.49
CA LYS A 488 -23.04 60.82 -11.49
C LYS A 488 -23.08 61.41 -12.92
N LYS A 489 -24.03 62.33 -13.13
CA LYS A 489 -24.27 63.13 -14.35
C LYS A 489 -23.24 64.27 -14.51
N LYS A 490 -22.80 64.53 -15.75
CA LYS A 490 -22.65 65.83 -16.49
C LYS A 490 -22.46 65.43 -17.97
N GLY A 491 -22.93 66.06 -19.05
CA GLY A 491 -23.59 67.31 -19.38
C GLY A 491 -23.23 67.62 -20.85
N LYS A 492 -24.25 67.81 -21.71
CA LYS A 492 -24.29 67.95 -23.20
C LYS A 492 -23.24 68.85 -23.89
N VAL A 493 -22.94 68.59 -25.19
CA VAL A 493 -23.15 69.47 -26.40
C VAL A 493 -22.82 68.67 -27.70
N PHE A 494 -23.67 68.77 -28.74
CA PHE A 494 -23.54 68.32 -30.17
C PHE A 494 -23.27 69.57 -31.07
N PRO A 495 -22.98 69.57 -32.43
CA PRO A 495 -23.29 68.57 -33.48
C PRO A 495 -22.33 68.45 -34.72
N SER A 496 -22.68 67.51 -35.62
CA SER A 496 -22.63 67.53 -37.12
C SER A 496 -21.32 67.55 -37.95
N HIS A 497 -21.30 66.60 -38.91
CA HIS A 497 -20.93 66.67 -40.34
C HIS A 497 -19.84 65.68 -40.83
N GLY A 498 -20.11 65.01 -41.96
CA GLY A 498 -19.08 64.40 -42.82
C GLY A 498 -19.43 63.04 -43.42
N CYS A 499 -20.28 63.03 -44.46
CA CYS A 499 -20.43 61.94 -45.43
C CYS A 499 -19.31 62.03 -46.50
N GLY A 500 -18.90 60.92 -47.14
CA GLY A 500 -18.20 61.03 -48.45
C GLY A 500 -17.36 59.84 -48.93
N LEU A 501 -18.03 58.81 -49.48
CA LEU A 501 -17.75 58.02 -50.69
C LEU A 501 -16.34 57.77 -51.30
N CYS A 502 -16.27 56.54 -51.87
CA CYS A 502 -15.52 56.00 -53.03
C CYS A 502 -14.08 55.49 -52.80
N GLY A 503 -13.62 54.36 -53.34
CA GLY A 503 -14.19 53.34 -54.23
C GLY A 503 -13.06 52.39 -54.70
N LEU A 504 -13.38 51.10 -54.86
CA LEU A 504 -12.67 50.07 -55.64
C LEU A 504 -11.26 49.64 -55.18
N CYS A 505 -11.09 48.37 -54.78
CA CYS A 505 -10.71 47.31 -55.73
C CYS A 505 -10.90 45.88 -55.19
N HIS A 506 -11.56 45.07 -56.02
CA HIS A 506 -11.57 43.61 -56.02
C HIS A 506 -10.17 43.05 -56.27
N ALA A 507 -9.68 42.14 -55.43
CA ALA A 507 -8.90 40.94 -55.80
C ALA A 507 -8.28 40.32 -54.55
N GLU A 508 -8.74 39.13 -54.14
CA GLU A 508 -7.90 38.00 -53.68
C GLU A 508 -8.77 36.87 -53.09
N ILE A 509 -9.55 36.22 -53.96
CA ILE A 509 -10.12 34.88 -53.69
C ILE A 509 -9.61 33.91 -54.77
N ARG A 510 -8.30 33.92 -55.05
CA ARG A 510 -7.67 33.02 -56.04
C ARG A 510 -6.26 32.53 -55.68
N MET A 511 -5.90 32.44 -54.40
CA MET A 511 -4.59 31.88 -53.99
C MET A 511 -4.63 30.59 -53.17
N ASN A 512 -5.80 30.10 -52.76
CA ASN A 512 -5.88 28.85 -51.98
C ASN A 512 -6.23 27.60 -52.80
N PHE A 513 -6.80 27.74 -54.00
CA PHE A 513 -7.16 26.58 -54.83
C PHE A 513 -5.99 26.03 -55.66
N ILE A 514 -5.08 26.89 -56.11
CA ILE A 514 -3.91 26.47 -56.91
C ILE A 514 -2.88 25.75 -56.03
N LEU A 515 -2.65 26.22 -54.79
CA LEU A 515 -1.76 25.55 -53.83
C LEU A 515 -2.31 24.17 -53.41
N ALA A 516 -3.62 24.03 -53.25
CA ALA A 516 -4.26 22.74 -52.95
C ALA A 516 -4.12 21.74 -54.12
N LEU A 517 -4.22 22.21 -55.37
CA LEU A 517 -4.06 21.35 -56.54
C LEU A 517 -2.61 20.89 -56.75
N ILE A 518 -1.62 21.76 -56.53
CA ILE A 518 -0.19 21.42 -56.61
C ILE A 518 0.18 20.39 -55.52
N GLY A 519 -0.36 20.54 -54.31
CA GLY A 519 -0.15 19.57 -53.23
C GLY A 519 -0.70 18.18 -53.56
N LEU A 520 -1.87 18.10 -54.20
CA LEU A 520 -2.48 16.81 -54.58
C LEU A 520 -1.67 16.09 -55.69
N VAL A 521 -1.15 16.84 -56.67
CA VAL A 521 -0.34 16.27 -57.76
C VAL A 521 1.01 15.75 -57.24
N LEU A 522 1.64 16.46 -56.30
CA LEU A 522 2.89 16.00 -55.67
C LEU A 522 2.68 14.74 -54.80
N LEU A 523 1.54 14.64 -54.11
CA LEU A 523 1.19 13.46 -53.32
C LEU A 523 0.98 12.21 -54.21
N LEU A 524 0.32 12.38 -55.36
CA LEU A 524 0.09 11.29 -56.32
C LEU A 524 1.38 10.84 -57.02
N LEU A 525 2.30 11.76 -57.32
CA LEU A 525 3.62 11.41 -57.86
C LEU A 525 4.48 10.65 -56.85
N LEU A 526 4.45 11.05 -55.57
CA LEU A 526 5.16 10.33 -54.51
C LEU A 526 4.59 8.93 -54.28
N LEU A 527 3.27 8.77 -54.32
CA LEU A 527 2.62 7.47 -54.23
C LEU A 527 2.97 6.57 -55.43
N GLY A 528 3.05 7.12 -56.64
CA GLY A 528 3.50 6.39 -57.84
C GLY A 528 4.93 5.87 -57.74
N ILE A 529 5.86 6.68 -57.19
CA ILE A 529 7.26 6.27 -56.97
C ILE A 529 7.39 5.18 -55.90
N ILE A 530 6.55 5.24 -54.84
CA ILE A 530 6.54 4.23 -53.78
C ILE A 530 5.99 2.90 -54.31
N ILE A 531 4.90 2.94 -55.09
CA ILE A 531 4.30 1.73 -55.67
C ILE A 531 5.25 1.11 -56.72
N GLY A 532 5.94 1.91 -57.53
CA GLY A 532 6.94 1.43 -58.49
C GLY A 532 8.25 0.88 -57.88
N LYS A 533 8.46 1.01 -56.57
CA LYS A 533 9.57 0.36 -55.83
C LYS A 533 9.14 -0.90 -55.07
N LEU A 534 7.83 -1.17 -55.00
CA LEU A 534 7.23 -2.32 -54.31
C LEU A 534 6.70 -3.40 -55.26
N MET A 535 6.69 -3.11 -56.57
CA MET A 535 6.59 -4.08 -57.67
C MET A 535 7.96 -4.22 -58.32
#